data_AF-A0A9X1IM12-F1
#
_entry.id   AF-A0A9X1IM12-F1
#
_cell.length_a   1.000
_cell.length_b   1.000
_cell.length_c   1.000
_cell.angle_alpha   90.00
_cell.angle_beta   90.00
_cell.angle_gamma   90.00
#
_symmetry.space_group_name_H-M   'P 1'
#
loop_
_entity.id
_entity.type
_entity.pdbx_description
1 polymer ?
#
loop_
_entity_poly.entity_id
_entity_poly.type
_entity_poly.pdbx_seq_one_letter_code
_entity_poly.pdbx_strand_id
1 'polypeptide(L)'
;MTLMQEISKSIFQFVTQNNNWDTVSVSPISIVRVGADAVFPYVLDVVEGDEYASLRLQLKAEGVLSRVTQGIVAKRGGERYFETEGLFSTQIDEESFSISCNVNRDILEQFTENFDAIVERCEQMISALVKQSIELMQEEIEEDETGSAEEAPAPDVSSQALPEGQSNASMKPHSVKEAIIQYLDRKEWNYEDDEEKGRILLRVKLSQYSDHDDSNVFVVDMNYGNDDLVRFQSPMMYKFDLSVTPYSLIASVIAWCQFQYKFLSMSLDPADGELKISIDIPLGKGSIDSSQVERIVGFMVQFTEETFDEWFDDLLHSPQDAQKKLDDTINKHRQQFESKRWVHQFESDLAGLSESKRNELERVLAELKASDEASGNEGAKPREGI
;
A
#
# COMPACT_ATOMS: atom_id res chain seq x y z
N MET A 1 -18.88 -27.47 -26.49
CA MET A 1 -18.35 -26.43 -25.59
C MET A 1 -17.60 -25.42 -26.43
N THR A 2 -17.50 -24.17 -25.98
CA THR A 2 -16.54 -23.23 -26.56
C THR A 2 -15.13 -23.61 -26.11
N LEU A 3 -14.10 -23.23 -26.88
CA LEU A 3 -12.72 -23.58 -26.55
C LEU A 3 -12.29 -22.98 -25.19
N MET A 4 -12.78 -21.77 -24.88
CA MET A 4 -12.67 -21.16 -23.56
C MET A 4 -13.26 -22.02 -22.43
N GLN A 5 -14.43 -22.65 -22.63
CA GLN A 5 -15.06 -23.48 -21.60
C GLN A 5 -14.23 -24.74 -21.32
N GLU A 6 -13.60 -25.31 -22.34
CA GLU A 6 -12.77 -26.51 -22.18
C GLU A 6 -11.46 -26.19 -21.44
N ILE A 7 -10.79 -25.10 -21.81
CA ILE A 7 -9.60 -24.61 -21.07
C ILE A 7 -9.98 -24.22 -19.64
N SER A 8 -11.11 -23.54 -19.45
CA SER A 8 -11.56 -23.14 -18.11
C SER A 8 -11.83 -24.35 -17.20
N LYS A 9 -12.33 -25.44 -17.78
CA LYS A 9 -12.51 -26.71 -17.07
C LYS A 9 -11.16 -27.31 -16.65
N SER A 10 -10.14 -27.26 -17.52
CA SER A 10 -8.78 -27.69 -17.18
C SER A 10 -8.18 -26.85 -16.06
N ILE A 11 -8.34 -25.52 -16.08
CA ILE A 11 -7.91 -24.63 -14.99
C ILE A 11 -8.60 -24.98 -13.68
N PHE A 12 -9.91 -25.21 -13.70
CA PHE A 12 -10.65 -25.59 -12.48
C PHE A 12 -10.16 -26.92 -11.92
N GLN A 13 -9.94 -27.92 -12.78
CA GLN A 13 -9.36 -29.21 -12.36
C GLN A 13 -7.96 -29.04 -11.77
N PHE A 14 -7.11 -28.23 -12.40
CA PHE A 14 -5.78 -27.93 -11.91
C PHE A 14 -5.79 -27.32 -10.52
N VAL A 15 -6.62 -26.30 -10.27
CA VAL A 15 -6.75 -25.68 -8.93
C VAL A 15 -7.22 -26.70 -7.89
N THR A 16 -8.17 -27.56 -8.21
CA THR A 16 -8.64 -28.57 -7.24
C THR A 16 -7.58 -29.60 -6.86
N GLN A 17 -6.54 -29.77 -7.68
CA GLN A 17 -5.44 -30.71 -7.44
C GLN A 17 -4.21 -30.03 -6.84
N ASN A 18 -4.10 -28.70 -6.97
CA ASN A 18 -2.94 -27.92 -6.57
C ASN A 18 -3.34 -26.89 -5.51
N ASN A 19 -3.04 -27.20 -4.24
CA ASN A 19 -3.38 -26.37 -3.08
C ASN A 19 -2.64 -25.02 -3.03
N ASN A 20 -1.72 -24.77 -3.97
CA ASN A 20 -0.96 -23.54 -4.07
C ASN A 20 -1.55 -22.56 -5.10
N TRP A 21 -2.80 -22.74 -5.50
CA TRP A 21 -3.53 -21.84 -6.38
C TRP A 21 -4.92 -21.56 -5.80
N ASP A 22 -5.33 -20.30 -5.84
CA ASP A 22 -6.67 -19.86 -5.46
C ASP A 22 -7.42 -19.28 -6.66
N THR A 23 -8.75 -19.44 -6.66
CA THR A 23 -9.61 -18.89 -7.72
C THR A 23 -9.92 -17.42 -7.42
N VAL A 24 -9.63 -16.53 -8.37
CA VAL A 24 -9.90 -15.09 -8.30
C VAL A 24 -11.20 -14.73 -9.01
N SER A 25 -11.46 -15.35 -10.17
CA SER A 25 -12.67 -15.16 -10.97
C SER A 25 -13.10 -16.50 -11.57
N VAL A 26 -14.41 -16.66 -11.80
CA VAL A 26 -15.01 -17.87 -12.39
C VAL A 26 -15.50 -17.69 -13.82
N SER A 27 -15.54 -16.46 -14.36
CA SER A 27 -15.97 -16.20 -15.75
C SER A 27 -15.47 -14.86 -16.30
N PRO A 28 -14.41 -14.83 -17.13
CA PRO A 28 -13.51 -15.94 -17.43
C PRO A 28 -12.79 -16.41 -16.17
N ILE A 29 -12.40 -17.68 -16.13
CA ILE A 29 -11.70 -18.22 -14.97
C ILE A 29 -10.32 -17.57 -14.87
N SER A 30 -9.97 -17.12 -13.68
CA SER A 30 -8.65 -16.56 -13.36
C SER A 30 -8.24 -17.09 -12.02
N ILE A 31 -7.01 -17.59 -11.92
CA ILE A 31 -6.47 -18.19 -10.71
C ILE A 31 -5.16 -17.49 -10.37
N VAL A 32 -4.84 -17.41 -9.10
CA VAL A 32 -3.60 -16.79 -8.60
C VAL A 32 -2.82 -17.84 -7.82
N ARG A 33 -1.49 -17.85 -7.99
CA ARG A 33 -0.64 -18.75 -7.21
C ARG A 33 -0.53 -18.23 -5.78
N VAL A 34 -0.94 -19.02 -4.80
CA VAL A 34 -0.94 -18.71 -3.37
C VAL A 34 -0.12 -19.75 -2.64
N GLY A 35 1.05 -19.39 -2.10
CA GLY A 35 1.87 -20.36 -1.35
C GLY A 35 3.15 -19.78 -0.82
N ALA A 36 3.64 -20.31 0.31
CA ALA A 36 4.89 -19.86 0.95
C ALA A 36 6.14 -20.14 0.09
N ASP A 37 6.06 -21.11 -0.83
CA ASP A 37 7.14 -21.50 -1.75
C ASP A 37 6.98 -20.89 -3.16
N ALA A 38 5.96 -20.06 -3.38
CA ALA A 38 5.74 -19.42 -4.68
C ALA A 38 6.71 -18.24 -4.85
N VAL A 39 7.62 -18.34 -5.83
CA VAL A 39 8.66 -17.33 -6.10
C VAL A 39 8.04 -16.01 -6.62
N PHE A 40 6.87 -16.08 -7.28
CA PHE A 40 6.17 -14.92 -7.84
C PHE A 40 4.64 -15.08 -7.78
N PRO A 41 3.88 -13.98 -7.60
CA PRO A 41 2.43 -13.98 -7.67
C PRO A 41 1.97 -13.94 -9.13
N TYR A 42 1.81 -15.13 -9.73
CA TYR A 42 1.30 -15.23 -11.09
C TYR A 42 -0.23 -15.22 -11.12
N VAL A 43 -0.79 -14.53 -12.10
CA VAL A 43 -2.19 -14.66 -12.50
C VAL A 43 -2.23 -15.56 -13.74
N LEU A 44 -2.96 -16.66 -13.67
CA LEU A 44 -3.25 -17.52 -14.81
C LEU A 44 -4.70 -17.30 -15.24
N ASP A 45 -4.92 -16.83 -16.46
CA ASP A 45 -6.24 -16.58 -17.03
C ASP A 45 -6.39 -17.13 -18.45
N VAL A 46 -7.61 -17.06 -18.98
CA VAL A 46 -7.93 -17.43 -20.36
C VAL A 46 -8.35 -16.18 -21.12
N VAL A 47 -7.70 -15.96 -22.26
CA VAL A 47 -8.04 -14.87 -23.19
C VAL A 47 -8.67 -15.47 -24.44
N GLU A 48 -9.83 -14.97 -24.84
CA GLU A 48 -10.49 -15.38 -26.07
C GLU A 48 -9.91 -14.63 -27.27
N GLY A 49 -9.61 -15.37 -28.33
CA GLY A 49 -9.27 -14.84 -29.65
C GLY A 49 -10.26 -15.34 -30.72
N ASP A 50 -10.15 -14.80 -31.93
CA ASP A 50 -11.12 -15.08 -33.00
C ASP A 50 -11.14 -16.56 -33.43
N GLU A 51 -9.98 -17.22 -33.47
CA GLU A 51 -9.84 -18.62 -33.90
C GLU A 51 -9.14 -19.53 -32.86
N TYR A 52 -8.73 -18.97 -31.74
CA TYR A 52 -7.99 -19.64 -30.67
C TYR A 52 -8.40 -19.08 -29.30
N ALA A 53 -8.01 -19.76 -28.23
CA ALA A 53 -7.98 -19.14 -26.90
C ALA A 53 -6.60 -19.34 -26.31
N SER A 54 -6.15 -18.36 -25.53
CA SER A 54 -4.82 -18.36 -24.96
C SER A 54 -4.89 -18.59 -23.47
N LEU A 55 -4.15 -19.57 -22.97
CA LEU A 55 -3.83 -19.67 -21.57
C LEU A 55 -2.71 -18.66 -21.28
N ARG A 56 -2.97 -17.63 -20.48
CA ARG A 56 -2.00 -16.58 -20.21
C ARG A 56 -1.59 -16.59 -18.75
N LEU A 57 -0.29 -16.66 -18.52
CA LEU A 57 0.36 -16.46 -17.23
C LEU A 57 0.94 -15.04 -17.21
N GLN A 58 0.48 -14.21 -16.28
CA GLN A 58 0.88 -12.81 -16.15
C GLN A 58 1.53 -12.56 -14.79
N LEU A 59 2.63 -11.81 -14.81
CA LEU A 59 3.28 -11.24 -13.64
C LEU A 59 3.18 -9.71 -13.72
N LYS A 60 2.46 -9.09 -12.79
CA LYS A 60 2.43 -7.63 -12.69
C LYS A 60 3.77 -7.10 -12.21
N ALA A 61 4.26 -6.08 -12.89
CA ALA A 61 5.51 -5.41 -12.59
C ALA A 61 5.26 -4.29 -11.57
N GLU A 62 5.70 -4.51 -10.32
CA GLU A 62 5.66 -3.50 -9.26
C GLU A 62 7.09 -3.17 -8.78
N GLY A 63 7.29 -1.94 -8.28
CA GLY A 63 8.57 -1.52 -7.71
C GLY A 63 9.74 -1.58 -8.70
N VAL A 64 10.73 -2.44 -8.43
CA VAL A 64 11.92 -2.61 -9.28
C VAL A 64 11.54 -3.16 -10.65
N LEU A 65 10.61 -4.11 -10.73
CA LEU A 65 10.20 -4.71 -11.99
C LEU A 65 9.50 -3.70 -12.90
N SER A 66 8.75 -2.74 -12.35
CA SER A 66 8.12 -1.67 -13.14
C SER A 66 9.16 -0.79 -13.84
N ARG A 67 10.31 -0.54 -13.20
CA ARG A 67 11.42 0.18 -13.84
C ARG A 67 12.07 -0.64 -14.95
N VAL A 68 12.18 -1.95 -14.76
CA VAL A 68 12.72 -2.87 -15.78
C VAL A 68 11.80 -2.93 -17.00
N THR A 69 10.49 -3.11 -16.80
CA THR A 69 9.52 -3.15 -17.90
C THR A 69 9.48 -1.84 -18.67
N GLN A 70 9.40 -0.70 -17.97
CA GLN A 70 9.45 0.63 -18.57
C GLN A 70 10.75 0.86 -19.34
N GLY A 71 11.89 0.43 -18.79
CA GLY A 71 13.18 0.52 -19.46
C GLY A 71 13.20 -0.25 -20.78
N ILE A 72 12.69 -1.49 -20.80
CA ILE A 72 12.64 -2.32 -22.01
C ILE A 72 11.70 -1.73 -23.06
N VAL A 73 10.52 -1.25 -22.64
CA VAL A 73 9.56 -0.60 -23.55
C VAL A 73 10.13 0.70 -24.12
N ALA A 74 10.77 1.52 -23.29
CA ALA A 74 11.44 2.75 -23.72
C ALA A 74 12.55 2.48 -24.74
N LYS A 75 13.37 1.44 -24.53
CA LYS A 75 14.40 1.01 -25.51
C LYS A 75 13.83 0.62 -26.86
N ARG A 76 12.56 0.19 -26.91
CA ARG A 76 11.84 -0.13 -28.14
C ARG A 76 11.02 1.04 -28.68
N GLY A 77 11.31 2.27 -28.27
CA GLY A 77 10.61 3.46 -28.75
C GLY A 77 9.17 3.55 -28.23
N GLY A 78 8.87 2.95 -27.08
CA GLY A 78 7.53 2.90 -26.50
C GLY A 78 6.70 1.69 -26.97
N GLU A 79 7.24 0.82 -27.82
CA GLU A 79 6.55 -0.40 -28.26
C GLU A 79 6.74 -1.55 -27.26
N ARG A 80 5.70 -2.37 -27.13
CA ARG A 80 5.71 -3.57 -26.26
C ARG A 80 6.69 -4.60 -26.82
N TYR A 81 7.41 -5.30 -25.94
CA TYR A 81 8.15 -6.49 -26.34
C TYR A 81 7.16 -7.58 -26.73
N PHE A 82 7.38 -8.23 -27.87
CA PHE A 82 6.61 -9.38 -28.29
C PHE A 82 7.51 -10.37 -29.03
N GLU A 83 7.43 -11.64 -28.64
CA GLU A 83 8.13 -12.75 -29.27
C GLU A 83 7.23 -13.98 -29.29
N THR A 84 7.30 -14.78 -30.35
CA THR A 84 6.51 -16.02 -30.46
C THR A 84 7.45 -17.20 -30.74
N GLU A 85 7.35 -18.22 -29.90
CA GLU A 85 8.09 -19.47 -30.02
C GLU A 85 7.11 -20.66 -30.03
N GLY A 86 6.76 -21.11 -31.23
CA GLY A 86 5.80 -22.20 -31.42
C GLY A 86 4.41 -21.85 -30.90
N LEU A 87 3.94 -22.57 -29.88
CA LEU A 87 2.63 -22.33 -29.24
C LEU A 87 2.66 -21.23 -28.19
N PHE A 88 3.86 -20.80 -27.77
CA PHE A 88 4.04 -19.82 -26.70
C PHE A 88 4.36 -18.46 -27.28
N SER A 89 3.83 -17.41 -26.68
CA SER A 89 4.18 -16.03 -26.98
C SER A 89 4.53 -15.30 -25.70
N THR A 90 5.61 -14.54 -25.75
CA THR A 90 6.13 -13.73 -24.67
C THR A 90 5.83 -12.27 -24.94
N GLN A 91 5.33 -11.55 -23.94
CA GLN A 91 5.07 -10.11 -24.04
C GLN A 91 5.54 -9.38 -22.78
N ILE A 92 6.18 -8.23 -22.98
CA ILE A 92 6.49 -7.25 -21.93
C ILE A 92 5.81 -5.95 -22.31
N ASP A 93 4.94 -5.44 -21.44
CA ASP A 93 4.39 -4.09 -21.53
C ASP A 93 4.85 -3.26 -20.32
N GLU A 94 4.40 -2.01 -20.23
CA GLU A 94 4.85 -1.08 -19.17
C GLU A 94 4.54 -1.59 -17.76
N GLU A 95 3.53 -2.45 -17.61
CA GLU A 95 2.97 -2.86 -16.32
C GLU A 95 3.17 -4.34 -16.01
N SER A 96 3.64 -5.17 -16.95
CA SER A 96 3.67 -6.62 -16.75
C SER A 96 4.58 -7.40 -17.69
N PHE A 97 4.90 -8.62 -17.24
CA PHE A 97 5.44 -9.70 -18.05
C PHE A 97 4.31 -10.70 -18.29
N SER A 98 4.20 -11.24 -19.49
CA SER A 98 3.20 -12.26 -19.80
C SER A 98 3.72 -13.33 -20.75
N ILE A 99 3.33 -14.57 -20.47
CA ILE A 99 3.52 -15.72 -21.34
C ILE A 99 2.13 -16.25 -21.69
N SER A 100 1.83 -16.39 -22.97
CA SER A 100 0.56 -16.94 -23.45
C SER A 100 0.82 -18.21 -24.25
N CYS A 101 0.02 -19.26 -24.01
CA CYS A 101 0.00 -20.48 -24.80
C CYS A 101 -1.28 -20.50 -25.64
N ASN A 102 -1.15 -20.38 -26.96
CA ASN A 102 -2.27 -20.32 -27.88
C ASN A 102 -2.80 -21.73 -28.17
N VAL A 103 -4.08 -21.94 -27.92
CA VAL A 103 -4.77 -23.22 -28.08
C VAL A 103 -5.86 -23.08 -29.14
N ASN A 104 -5.79 -23.93 -30.16
CA ASN A 104 -6.85 -24.11 -31.14
C ASN A 104 -7.47 -25.49 -31.00
N ARG A 105 -8.51 -25.78 -31.79
CA ARG A 105 -9.25 -27.05 -31.69
C ARG A 105 -8.39 -28.27 -32.03
N ASP A 106 -7.37 -28.10 -32.88
CA ASP A 106 -6.55 -29.21 -33.37
C ASP A 106 -5.56 -29.72 -32.31
N ILE A 107 -5.19 -28.86 -31.35
CA ILE A 107 -4.23 -29.20 -30.28
C ILE A 107 -4.87 -29.28 -28.89
N LEU A 108 -6.19 -29.10 -28.79
CA LEU A 108 -6.90 -29.03 -27.51
C LEU A 108 -6.77 -30.32 -26.69
N GLU A 109 -6.84 -31.48 -27.33
CA GLU A 109 -6.70 -32.78 -26.65
C GLU A 109 -5.30 -32.92 -26.02
N GLN A 110 -4.25 -32.62 -26.79
CA GLN A 110 -2.87 -32.64 -26.30
C GLN A 110 -2.64 -31.58 -25.21
N PHE A 111 -3.26 -30.41 -25.34
CA PHE A 111 -3.20 -29.35 -24.33
C PHE A 111 -3.80 -29.81 -23.01
N THR A 112 -4.98 -30.42 -23.03
CA THR A 112 -5.66 -30.92 -21.81
C THR A 112 -4.88 -32.06 -21.16
N GLU A 113 -4.30 -32.98 -21.95
CA GLU A 113 -3.47 -34.07 -21.42
C GLU A 113 -2.17 -33.58 -20.76
N ASN A 114 -1.62 -32.46 -21.22
CA ASN A 114 -0.34 -31.91 -20.77
C ASN A 114 -0.48 -30.61 -19.96
N PHE A 115 -1.67 -30.30 -19.44
CA PHE A 115 -1.97 -28.99 -18.86
C PHE A 115 -0.99 -28.57 -17.76
N ASP A 116 -0.70 -29.45 -16.80
CA ASP A 116 0.21 -29.18 -15.69
C ASP A 116 1.63 -28.84 -16.18
N ALA A 117 2.13 -29.60 -17.16
CA ALA A 117 3.45 -29.38 -17.76
C ALA A 117 3.50 -28.07 -18.56
N ILE A 118 2.37 -27.66 -19.17
CA ILE A 118 2.25 -26.38 -19.87
C ILE A 118 2.30 -25.22 -18.87
N VAL A 119 1.59 -25.32 -17.75
CA VAL A 119 1.65 -24.30 -16.68
C VAL A 119 3.07 -24.18 -16.14
N GLU A 120 3.72 -25.30 -15.81
CA GLU A 120 5.11 -25.31 -15.32
C GLU A 120 6.07 -24.67 -16.34
N ARG A 121 5.90 -24.98 -17.63
CA ARG A 121 6.69 -24.37 -18.70
C ARG A 121 6.48 -22.86 -18.78
N CYS A 122 5.24 -22.37 -18.67
CA CYS A 122 4.96 -20.93 -18.63
C CYS A 122 5.67 -20.25 -17.45
N GLU A 123 5.70 -20.87 -16.27
CA GLU A 123 6.40 -20.34 -15.09
C GLU A 123 7.93 -20.27 -15.28
N GLN A 124 8.50 -21.27 -15.94
CA GLN A 124 9.93 -21.27 -16.28
C GLN A 124 10.26 -20.16 -17.30
N MET A 125 9.42 -20.01 -18.33
CA MET A 125 9.60 -18.99 -19.37
C MET A 125 9.50 -17.57 -18.80
N ILE A 126 8.49 -17.27 -17.97
CA ILE A 126 8.34 -15.94 -17.38
C ILE A 126 9.50 -15.62 -16.41
N SER A 127 9.98 -16.62 -15.67
CA SER A 127 11.15 -16.46 -14.79
C SER A 127 12.43 -16.17 -15.57
N ALA A 128 12.64 -16.86 -16.69
CA ALA A 128 13.78 -16.63 -17.57
C ALA A 128 13.72 -15.23 -18.21
N LEU A 129 12.53 -14.84 -18.68
CA LEU A 129 12.27 -13.53 -19.26
C LEU A 129 12.60 -12.39 -18.28
N VAL A 130 12.15 -12.48 -17.03
CA VAL A 130 12.43 -11.48 -16.00
C VAL A 130 13.93 -11.36 -15.74
N LYS A 131 14.65 -12.49 -15.68
CA LYS A 131 16.11 -12.48 -15.48
C LYS A 131 16.84 -11.80 -16.63
N GLN A 132 16.55 -12.21 -17.86
CA GLN A 132 17.14 -11.61 -19.07
C GLN A 132 16.81 -10.11 -19.17
N SER A 133 15.60 -9.73 -18.80
CA SER A 133 15.14 -8.33 -18.77
C SER A 133 15.95 -7.47 -17.81
N ILE A 134 16.31 -8.02 -16.65
CA ILE A 134 17.16 -7.33 -15.66
C ILE A 134 18.59 -7.21 -16.20
N GLU A 135 19.16 -8.27 -16.77
CA GLU A 135 20.51 -8.28 -17.34
C GLU A 135 20.66 -7.26 -18.48
N LEU A 136 19.70 -7.22 -19.41
CA LEU A 136 19.67 -6.25 -20.52
C LEU A 136 19.59 -4.79 -20.06
N MET A 137 19.05 -4.51 -18.87
CA MET A 137 19.00 -3.17 -18.31
C MET A 137 20.29 -2.77 -17.58
N GLN A 138 21.18 -3.73 -17.29
CA GLN A 138 22.45 -3.51 -16.59
C GLN A 138 23.61 -3.26 -17.57
N GLU A 139 23.69 -4.00 -18.68
CA GLU A 139 24.79 -3.89 -19.66
C GLU A 139 24.88 -2.51 -20.33
N GLU A 140 23.77 -1.79 -20.50
CA GLU A 140 23.77 -0.46 -21.14
C GLU A 140 24.22 0.69 -20.22
N ILE A 141 24.25 0.48 -18.89
CA ILE A 141 24.80 1.47 -17.96
C ILE A 141 26.34 1.52 -18.09
N GLU A 142 26.96 0.42 -18.53
CA GLU A 142 28.42 0.32 -18.71
C GLU A 142 28.91 0.83 -20.08
N GLU A 143 28.06 0.85 -21.13
CA GLU A 143 28.47 1.28 -22.48
C GLU A 143 28.56 2.80 -22.67
N ASP A 144 27.79 3.60 -21.91
CA ASP A 144 27.80 5.07 -21.99
C ASP A 144 29.00 5.74 -21.26
N GLU A 145 29.75 5.01 -20.44
CA GLU A 145 30.87 5.56 -19.65
C GLU A 145 32.25 5.56 -20.36
N THR A 146 32.36 5.01 -21.58
CA THR A 146 33.64 4.96 -22.30
C THR A 146 33.90 6.13 -23.26
N GLY A 147 32.98 7.08 -23.36
CA GLY A 147 33.06 8.22 -24.29
C GLY A 147 33.30 9.58 -23.63
N SER A 148 34.58 9.97 -23.50
CA SER A 148 35.11 11.33 -23.25
C SER A 148 35.54 11.64 -21.81
N ALA A 149 36.81 11.30 -21.51
CA ALA A 149 37.53 11.83 -20.37
C ALA A 149 38.26 13.14 -20.77
N GLU A 150 37.90 14.26 -20.17
CA GLU A 150 38.80 15.41 -20.00
C GLU A 150 38.86 15.80 -18.52
N GLU A 151 40.06 15.70 -17.96
CA GLU A 151 40.44 15.98 -16.58
C GLU A 151 40.30 17.46 -16.21
N ALA A 152 39.82 17.76 -15.00
CA ALA A 152 40.25 18.91 -14.20
C ALA A 152 39.78 18.81 -12.73
N PRO A 153 40.46 19.46 -11.76
CA PRO A 153 40.71 18.89 -10.44
C PRO A 153 39.88 19.50 -9.30
N ALA A 154 39.76 18.73 -8.22
CA ALA A 154 39.06 19.07 -6.98
C ALA A 154 39.62 20.28 -6.23
N PRO A 155 38.78 21.04 -5.51
CA PRO A 155 39.22 21.88 -4.42
C PRO A 155 38.83 21.33 -3.04
N ASP A 156 39.83 21.46 -2.19
CA ASP A 156 39.95 21.29 -0.76
C ASP A 156 38.84 22.04 0.04
N VAL A 157 38.20 21.37 1.01
CA VAL A 157 37.25 22.00 1.94
C VAL A 157 37.71 21.80 3.37
N SER A 158 38.28 22.88 3.91
CA SER A 158 38.57 23.08 5.32
C SER A 158 37.30 23.26 6.16
N SER A 159 37.35 22.62 7.32
CA SER A 159 36.39 22.64 8.42
C SER A 159 36.02 24.04 8.92
N GLN A 160 34.73 24.29 9.16
CA GLN A 160 34.28 25.32 10.09
C GLN A 160 33.24 24.78 11.07
N ALA A 161 33.53 25.02 12.35
CA ALA A 161 32.74 24.65 13.51
C ALA A 161 31.51 25.54 13.68
N LEU A 162 30.41 24.95 14.15
CA LEU A 162 29.18 25.63 14.55
C LEU A 162 29.30 26.18 15.99
N PRO A 163 28.68 27.34 16.30
CA PRO A 163 28.65 27.88 17.65
C PRO A 163 27.48 27.33 18.48
N GLU A 164 27.80 26.96 19.72
CA GLU A 164 26.86 26.65 20.78
C GLU A 164 26.16 27.93 21.29
N GLY A 165 24.87 27.79 21.61
CA GLY A 165 24.23 28.67 22.59
C GLY A 165 22.81 29.12 22.24
N GLN A 166 21.81 28.31 22.59
CA GLN A 166 20.53 28.82 23.08
C GLN A 166 20.01 27.96 24.23
N SER A 167 19.73 28.65 25.33
CA SER A 167 19.27 28.13 26.61
C SER A 167 17.85 27.58 26.51
N ASN A 168 17.66 26.29 26.79
CA ASN A 168 16.34 25.75 27.09
C ASN A 168 15.90 26.26 28.47
N ALA A 169 15.05 27.29 28.45
CA ALA A 169 14.31 27.72 29.62
C ALA A 169 13.48 26.55 30.15
N SER A 170 13.66 26.29 31.44
CA SER A 170 12.87 25.38 32.27
C SER A 170 11.37 25.69 32.16
N MET A 171 10.65 24.97 31.31
CA MET A 171 9.19 24.91 31.37
C MET A 171 8.82 23.91 32.46
N LYS A 172 8.14 24.39 33.51
CA LYS A 172 7.47 23.51 34.48
C LYS A 172 6.49 22.60 33.74
N PRO A 173 6.33 21.33 34.16
CA PRO A 173 5.31 20.46 33.59
C PRO A 173 3.94 21.13 33.77
N HIS A 174 3.27 21.42 32.66
CA HIS A 174 1.90 21.92 32.67
C HIS A 174 0.99 20.75 33.08
N SER A 175 0.00 21.01 33.93
CA SER A 175 -1.03 20.02 34.20
C SER A 175 -1.78 19.68 32.91
N VAL A 176 -2.39 18.49 32.85
CA VAL A 176 -3.18 18.06 31.68
C VAL A 176 -4.22 19.09 31.29
N LYS A 177 -4.95 19.61 32.28
CA LYS A 177 -5.96 20.65 32.11
C LYS A 177 -5.36 21.90 31.46
N GLU A 178 -4.23 22.39 31.96
CA GLU A 178 -3.56 23.56 31.40
C GLU A 178 -3.12 23.34 29.95
N ALA A 179 -2.61 22.15 29.62
CA ALA A 179 -2.24 21.80 28.24
C ALA A 179 -3.46 21.77 27.30
N ILE A 180 -4.60 21.27 27.77
CA ILE A 180 -5.87 21.28 27.02
C ILE A 180 -6.34 22.71 26.81
N ILE A 181 -6.47 23.50 27.87
CA ILE A 181 -6.93 24.89 27.81
C ILE A 181 -6.02 25.73 26.91
N GLN A 182 -4.70 25.62 27.06
CA GLN A 182 -3.74 26.34 26.23
C GLN A 182 -3.95 26.07 24.73
N TYR A 183 -4.27 24.82 24.36
CA TYR A 183 -4.59 24.48 22.98
C TYR A 183 -5.92 25.10 22.53
N LEU A 184 -6.98 24.97 23.33
CA LEU A 184 -8.32 25.47 22.99
C LEU A 184 -8.34 26.99 22.87
N ASP A 185 -7.68 27.70 23.79
CA ASP A 185 -7.51 29.15 23.76
C ASP A 185 -6.73 29.60 22.52
N ARG A 186 -5.66 28.88 22.15
CA ARG A 186 -4.89 29.16 20.92
C ARG A 186 -5.72 28.99 19.64
N LYS A 187 -6.70 28.09 19.64
CA LYS A 187 -7.64 27.88 18.53
C LYS A 187 -8.86 28.79 18.59
N GLU A 188 -8.99 29.60 19.65
CA GLU A 188 -10.16 30.45 19.91
C GLU A 188 -11.47 29.64 19.94
N TRP A 189 -11.43 28.41 20.43
CA TRP A 189 -12.59 27.54 20.52
C TRP A 189 -13.35 27.72 21.83
N ASN A 190 -14.67 27.72 21.75
CA ASN A 190 -15.52 27.74 22.94
C ASN A 190 -15.63 26.33 23.52
N TYR A 191 -15.46 26.20 24.83
CA TYR A 191 -15.55 24.95 25.56
C TYR A 191 -16.22 25.13 26.92
N GLU A 192 -16.74 24.04 27.47
CA GLU A 192 -17.32 23.97 28.81
C GLU A 192 -16.37 23.18 29.72
N ASP A 193 -15.96 23.78 30.84
CA ASP A 193 -15.07 23.17 31.82
C ASP A 193 -15.86 22.73 33.06
N ASP A 194 -15.97 21.42 33.26
CA ASP A 194 -16.63 20.79 34.40
C ASP A 194 -15.53 20.34 35.38
N GLU A 195 -15.05 21.29 36.18
CA GLU A 195 -13.94 21.06 37.13
C GLU A 195 -14.25 19.95 38.12
N GLU A 196 -15.51 19.84 38.57
CA GLU A 196 -15.93 18.84 39.55
C GLU A 196 -15.77 17.41 39.02
N LYS A 197 -16.01 17.21 37.71
CA LYS A 197 -15.85 15.90 37.07
C LYS A 197 -14.50 15.73 36.38
N GLY A 198 -13.66 16.76 36.39
CA GLY A 198 -12.37 16.74 35.70
C GLY A 198 -12.50 16.50 34.20
N ARG A 199 -13.41 17.23 33.54
CA ARG A 199 -13.60 17.10 32.08
C ARG A 199 -13.85 18.44 31.40
N ILE A 200 -13.41 18.55 30.15
CA ILE A 200 -13.73 19.67 29.27
C ILE A 200 -14.53 19.15 28.07
N LEU A 201 -15.65 19.80 27.77
CA LEU A 201 -16.48 19.52 26.60
C LEU A 201 -16.22 20.57 25.54
N LEU A 202 -15.77 20.12 24.37
CA LEU A 202 -15.63 20.93 23.17
C LEU A 202 -16.75 20.58 22.19
N ARG A 203 -17.36 21.60 21.58
CA ARG A 203 -18.38 21.44 20.53
C ARG A 203 -17.85 22.07 19.25
N VAL A 204 -17.69 21.24 18.22
CA VAL A 204 -17.16 21.65 16.92
C VAL A 204 -18.26 21.51 15.88
N LYS A 205 -18.52 22.57 15.13
CA LYS A 205 -19.43 22.50 13.99
C LYS A 205 -18.66 21.99 12.77
N LEU A 206 -19.14 20.90 12.22
CA LEU A 206 -18.56 20.20 11.09
C LEU A 206 -19.40 20.43 9.83
N SER A 207 -18.81 20.29 8.64
CA SER A 207 -19.49 20.63 7.39
C SER A 207 -20.16 19.43 6.73
N GLN A 208 -19.50 18.28 6.78
CA GLN A 208 -19.93 17.02 6.18
C GLN A 208 -20.66 16.14 7.20
N TYR A 209 -20.18 16.11 8.45
CA TYR A 209 -20.77 15.32 9.52
C TYR A 209 -22.22 15.68 9.82
N SER A 210 -23.06 14.65 9.96
CA SER A 210 -24.41 14.73 10.50
C SER A 210 -24.64 13.61 11.51
N ASP A 211 -25.10 13.96 12.71
CA ASP A 211 -25.53 12.99 13.71
C ASP A 211 -26.96 12.48 13.44
N HIS A 212 -27.47 11.64 14.35
CA HIS A 212 -28.81 11.05 14.26
C HIS A 212 -29.98 12.04 14.37
N ASP A 213 -29.73 13.27 14.83
CA ASP A 213 -30.73 14.35 14.99
C ASP A 213 -30.56 15.40 13.88
N ASP A 214 -29.85 15.07 12.79
CA ASP A 214 -29.47 15.97 11.70
C ASP A 214 -28.64 17.19 12.17
N SER A 215 -27.95 17.05 13.31
CA SER A 215 -27.06 18.07 13.85
C SER A 215 -25.63 17.84 13.36
N ASN A 216 -25.00 18.91 12.88
CA ASN A 216 -23.61 18.90 12.45
C ASN A 216 -22.64 19.33 13.56
N VAL A 217 -23.02 19.14 14.83
CA VAL A 217 -22.19 19.49 15.98
C VAL A 217 -21.55 18.22 16.54
N PHE A 218 -20.25 18.09 16.31
CA PHE A 218 -19.45 17.04 16.92
C PHE A 218 -18.98 17.44 18.32
N VAL A 219 -19.03 16.50 19.26
CA VAL A 219 -18.69 16.75 20.67
C VAL A 219 -17.47 15.94 21.07
N VAL A 220 -16.45 16.62 21.59
CA VAL A 220 -15.26 15.99 22.17
C VAL A 220 -15.29 16.20 23.68
N ASP A 221 -15.40 15.10 24.42
CA ASP A 221 -15.30 15.02 25.87
C ASP A 221 -13.87 14.62 26.26
N MET A 222 -13.17 15.55 26.91
CA MET A 222 -11.77 15.43 27.32
C MET A 222 -11.71 15.24 28.82
N ASN A 223 -11.65 13.99 29.24
CA ASN A 223 -11.61 13.59 30.65
C ASN A 223 -10.16 13.52 31.14
N TYR A 224 -9.85 14.35 32.14
CA TYR A 224 -8.56 14.44 32.82
C TYR A 224 -8.70 14.17 34.34
N GLY A 225 -9.85 13.67 34.80
CA GLY A 225 -10.09 13.40 36.23
C GLY A 225 -9.31 12.20 36.77
N ASN A 226 -8.62 11.45 35.92
CA ASN A 226 -7.74 10.35 36.30
C ASN A 226 -6.27 10.75 36.06
N ASP A 227 -5.48 10.77 37.12
CA ASP A 227 -4.06 11.16 37.08
C ASP A 227 -3.21 10.23 36.19
N ASP A 228 -3.61 8.97 36.02
CA ASP A 228 -2.85 7.98 35.24
C ASP A 228 -3.26 7.93 33.76
N LEU A 229 -4.41 8.50 33.38
CA LEU A 229 -5.01 8.35 32.06
C LEU A 229 -5.85 9.56 31.66
N VAL A 230 -5.58 10.10 30.47
CA VAL A 230 -6.45 11.11 29.84
C VAL A 230 -7.21 10.47 28.71
N ARG A 231 -8.53 10.67 28.68
CA ARG A 231 -9.39 10.15 27.61
C ARG A 231 -9.99 11.29 26.81
N PHE A 232 -9.85 11.21 25.50
CA PHE A 232 -10.54 12.05 24.53
C PHE A 232 -11.61 11.17 23.88
N GLN A 233 -12.89 11.51 24.00
CA GLN A 233 -13.96 10.65 23.49
C GLN A 233 -15.12 11.46 22.91
N SER A 234 -15.86 10.86 21.98
CA SER A 234 -17.18 11.35 21.62
C SER A 234 -18.23 10.67 22.51
N PRO A 235 -19.11 11.40 23.22
CA PRO A 235 -20.20 10.77 23.97
C PRO A 235 -21.09 9.88 23.09
N MET A 236 -21.33 10.32 21.86
CA MET A 236 -21.94 9.58 20.76
C MET A 236 -21.48 10.21 19.45
N MET A 237 -21.11 9.39 18.48
CA MET A 237 -20.72 9.83 17.13
C MET A 237 -21.85 9.54 16.13
N TYR A 238 -22.31 8.29 16.05
CA TYR A 238 -23.45 7.90 15.22
C TYR A 238 -24.37 6.96 15.98
N LYS A 239 -25.59 6.80 15.46
CA LYS A 239 -26.54 5.79 15.91
C LYS A 239 -27.06 5.01 14.70
N PHE A 240 -26.72 3.72 14.63
CA PHE A 240 -27.12 2.87 13.51
C PHE A 240 -28.44 2.17 13.82
N ASP A 241 -29.32 2.09 12.81
CA ASP A 241 -30.43 1.15 12.84
C ASP A 241 -29.91 -0.25 12.49
N LEU A 242 -29.71 -1.08 13.52
CA LEU A 242 -29.21 -2.45 13.38
C LEU A 242 -30.19 -3.40 12.66
N SER A 243 -31.43 -2.95 12.41
CA SER A 243 -32.38 -3.69 11.56
C SER A 243 -32.15 -3.43 10.07
N VAL A 244 -31.51 -2.30 9.72
CA VAL A 244 -31.17 -1.91 8.35
C VAL A 244 -29.74 -2.34 8.02
N THR A 245 -28.78 -2.01 8.90
CA THR A 245 -27.36 -2.26 8.68
C THR A 245 -26.88 -3.36 9.60
N PRO A 246 -26.42 -4.51 9.07
CA PRO A 246 -25.99 -5.62 9.91
C PRO A 246 -24.83 -5.23 10.83
N TYR A 247 -24.95 -5.57 12.12
CA TYR A 247 -23.89 -5.37 13.11
C TYR A 247 -22.53 -5.87 12.63
N SER A 248 -22.49 -7.01 11.94
CA SER A 248 -21.25 -7.60 11.43
C SER A 248 -20.53 -6.68 10.43
N LEU A 249 -21.27 -6.01 9.55
CA LEU A 249 -20.70 -5.08 8.57
C LEU A 249 -20.11 -3.85 9.29
N ILE A 250 -20.87 -3.26 10.21
CA ILE A 250 -20.40 -2.09 10.99
C ILE A 250 -19.15 -2.48 11.80
N ALA A 251 -19.16 -3.65 12.43
CA ALA A 251 -18.02 -4.17 13.18
C ALA A 251 -16.79 -4.40 12.28
N SER A 252 -16.97 -4.85 11.04
CA SER A 252 -15.86 -5.01 10.09
C SER A 252 -15.27 -3.67 9.65
N VAL A 253 -16.09 -2.64 9.40
CA VAL A 253 -15.61 -1.28 9.11
C VAL A 253 -14.89 -0.70 10.33
N ILE A 254 -15.43 -0.86 11.53
CA ILE A 254 -14.75 -0.48 12.79
C ILE A 254 -13.38 -1.16 12.89
N ALA A 255 -13.31 -2.47 12.69
CA ALA A 255 -12.07 -3.21 12.75
C ALA A 255 -11.05 -2.71 11.70
N TRP A 256 -11.52 -2.32 10.51
CA TRP A 256 -10.69 -1.72 9.48
C TRP A 256 -10.14 -0.35 9.91
N CYS A 257 -10.99 0.54 10.42
CA CYS A 257 -10.56 1.84 10.94
C CYS A 257 -9.54 1.70 12.08
N GLN A 258 -9.77 0.79 13.03
CA GLN A 258 -8.84 0.53 14.13
C GLN A 258 -7.54 -0.15 13.65
N PHE A 259 -7.60 -0.90 12.55
CA PHE A 259 -6.41 -1.41 11.89
C PHE A 259 -5.56 -0.27 11.30
N GLN A 260 -6.18 0.73 10.66
CA GLN A 260 -5.48 1.89 10.10
C GLN A 260 -4.95 2.85 11.19
N TYR A 261 -5.79 3.13 12.20
CA TYR A 261 -5.52 4.13 13.23
C TYR A 261 -5.31 3.44 14.59
N LYS A 262 -4.06 3.05 14.87
CA LYS A 262 -3.72 2.20 16.03
C LYS A 262 -4.09 2.77 17.42
N PHE A 263 -4.23 4.08 17.54
CA PHE A 263 -4.56 4.77 18.79
C PHE A 263 -6.07 5.07 18.93
N LEU A 264 -6.85 4.80 17.88
CA LEU A 264 -8.30 4.99 17.87
C LEU A 264 -8.99 3.75 18.45
N SER A 265 -9.78 3.96 19.48
CA SER A 265 -10.77 2.99 19.95
C SER A 265 -12.13 3.36 19.39
N MET A 266 -12.86 2.38 18.86
CA MET A 266 -14.25 2.56 18.46
C MET A 266 -15.10 1.48 19.13
N SER A 267 -16.27 1.86 19.63
CA SER A 267 -17.18 0.96 20.33
C SER A 267 -18.60 1.15 19.83
N LEU A 268 -19.22 0.07 19.38
CA LEU A 268 -20.61 0.01 18.97
C LEU A 268 -21.42 -0.66 20.08
N ASP A 269 -22.43 0.02 20.61
CA ASP A 269 -23.36 -0.58 21.56
C ASP A 269 -24.35 -1.48 20.79
N PRO A 270 -24.37 -2.79 21.06
CA PRO A 270 -25.28 -3.71 20.37
C PRO A 270 -26.75 -3.55 20.78
N ALA A 271 -27.04 -2.84 21.87
CA ALA A 271 -28.40 -2.66 22.36
C ALA A 271 -29.17 -1.59 21.55
N ASP A 272 -28.50 -0.51 21.16
CA ASP A 272 -29.12 0.65 20.52
C ASP A 272 -28.37 1.21 19.30
N GLY A 273 -27.25 0.59 18.92
CA GLY A 273 -26.48 0.98 17.75
C GLY A 273 -25.63 2.25 17.93
N GLU A 274 -25.45 2.74 19.17
CA GLU A 274 -24.60 3.90 19.43
C GLU A 274 -23.11 3.59 19.16
N LEU A 275 -22.51 4.31 18.22
CA LEU A 275 -21.08 4.29 17.96
C LEU A 275 -20.38 5.44 18.66
N LYS A 276 -19.29 5.11 19.35
CA LYS A 276 -18.44 6.07 20.07
C LYS A 276 -17.00 5.87 19.64
N ILE A 277 -16.25 6.96 19.58
CA ILE A 277 -14.81 6.93 19.40
C ILE A 277 -14.10 7.45 20.64
N SER A 278 -12.95 6.88 20.96
CA SER A 278 -12.10 7.37 22.04
C SER A 278 -10.62 7.15 21.75
N ILE A 279 -9.80 8.02 22.34
CA ILE A 279 -8.34 7.94 22.34
C ILE A 279 -7.89 8.07 23.79
N ASP A 280 -7.14 7.07 24.23
CA ASP A 280 -6.68 6.91 25.61
C ASP A 280 -5.18 7.18 25.68
N ILE A 281 -4.77 8.18 26.46
CA ILE A 281 -3.36 8.56 26.64
C ILE A 281 -2.91 8.19 28.05
N PRO A 282 -2.13 7.11 28.22
CA PRO A 282 -1.57 6.77 29.53
C PRO A 282 -0.51 7.81 29.90
N LEU A 283 -0.65 8.39 31.10
CA LEU A 283 0.30 9.37 31.62
C LEU A 283 1.29 8.75 32.60
N GLY A 284 0.80 7.95 33.55
CA GLY A 284 1.60 7.49 34.68
C GLY A 284 2.25 8.67 35.42
N LYS A 285 3.58 8.82 35.29
CA LYS A 285 4.32 9.99 35.86
C LYS A 285 4.59 11.11 34.86
N GLY A 286 4.14 10.97 33.62
CA GLY A 286 4.36 11.92 32.53
C GLY A 286 3.36 13.07 32.52
N SER A 287 3.53 13.98 31.57
CA SER A 287 2.58 15.06 31.27
C SER A 287 2.21 15.02 29.78
N ILE A 288 1.09 15.64 29.43
CA ILE A 288 0.72 15.90 28.02
C ILE A 288 1.04 17.35 27.66
N ASP A 289 1.53 17.57 26.45
CA ASP A 289 1.78 18.90 25.89
C ASP A 289 0.60 19.38 25.01
N SER A 290 0.42 20.70 24.89
CA SER A 290 -0.64 21.28 24.06
C SER A 290 -0.56 20.86 22.58
N SER A 291 0.62 20.54 22.06
CA SER A 291 0.79 20.00 20.70
C SER A 291 0.32 18.56 20.55
N GLN A 292 0.31 17.78 21.63
CA GLN A 292 -0.26 16.43 21.64
C GLN A 292 -1.77 16.50 21.69
N VAL A 293 -2.32 17.40 22.52
CA VAL A 293 -3.76 17.71 22.53
C VAL A 293 -4.22 18.14 21.14
N GLU A 294 -3.49 19.05 20.49
CA GLU A 294 -3.80 19.49 19.12
C GLU A 294 -3.88 18.34 18.12
N ARG A 295 -2.90 17.42 18.17
CA ARG A 295 -2.88 16.26 17.28
C ARG A 295 -4.06 15.33 17.54
N ILE A 296 -4.43 15.09 18.79
CA ILE A 296 -5.52 14.18 19.15
C ILE A 296 -6.88 14.78 18.77
N VAL A 297 -7.16 16.01 19.20
CA VAL A 297 -8.44 16.66 18.91
C VAL A 297 -8.57 16.94 17.41
N GLY A 298 -7.49 17.41 16.77
CA GLY A 298 -7.43 17.61 15.33
C GLY A 298 -7.69 16.30 14.58
N PHE A 299 -7.07 15.20 15.00
CA PHE A 299 -7.36 13.88 14.44
C PHE A 299 -8.82 13.49 14.60
N MET A 300 -9.42 13.64 15.79
CA MET A 300 -10.82 13.23 16.00
C MET A 300 -11.79 14.03 15.12
N VAL A 301 -11.56 15.33 14.99
CA VAL A 301 -12.34 16.21 14.11
C VAL A 301 -12.17 15.79 12.65
N GLN A 302 -10.92 15.67 12.18
CA GLN A 302 -10.63 15.30 10.80
C GLN A 302 -11.14 13.90 10.45
N PHE A 303 -10.90 12.92 11.32
CA PHE A 303 -11.40 11.56 11.17
C PHE A 303 -12.93 11.56 11.04
N THR A 304 -13.63 12.34 11.85
CA THR A 304 -15.10 12.39 11.80
C THR A 304 -15.59 13.05 10.51
N GLU A 305 -14.96 14.15 10.09
CA GLU A 305 -15.30 14.85 8.84
C GLU A 305 -15.07 13.96 7.61
N GLU A 306 -13.90 13.33 7.51
CA GLU A 306 -13.50 12.55 6.33
C GLU A 306 -14.16 11.17 6.29
N THR A 307 -14.22 10.47 7.43
CA THR A 307 -14.74 9.10 7.48
C THR A 307 -16.27 9.07 7.38
N PHE A 308 -16.96 10.18 7.71
CA PHE A 308 -18.41 10.27 7.52
C PHE A 308 -18.77 10.02 6.05
N ASP A 309 -18.26 10.86 5.16
CA ASP A 309 -18.49 10.76 3.72
C ASP A 309 -17.90 9.46 3.14
N GLU A 310 -16.79 8.98 3.70
CA GLU A 310 -16.13 7.80 3.13
C GLU A 310 -16.85 6.49 3.48
N TRP A 311 -17.30 6.28 4.71
CA TRP A 311 -17.81 4.96 5.12
C TRP A 311 -19.13 5.03 5.84
N PHE A 312 -19.30 6.01 6.72
CA PHE A 312 -20.43 6.00 7.63
C PHE A 312 -21.74 6.48 6.99
N ASP A 313 -21.68 7.35 5.99
CA ASP A 313 -22.83 7.71 5.16
C ASP A 313 -23.39 6.48 4.43
N ASP A 314 -22.52 5.69 3.78
CA ASP A 314 -22.90 4.44 3.14
C ASP A 314 -23.45 3.43 4.16
N LEU A 315 -22.86 3.33 5.36
CA LEU A 315 -23.38 2.45 6.41
C LEU A 315 -24.75 2.87 6.94
N LEU A 316 -25.06 4.17 6.93
CA LEU A 316 -26.36 4.70 7.38
C LEU A 316 -27.43 4.57 6.30
N HIS A 317 -27.07 4.78 5.03
CA HIS A 317 -28.03 4.97 3.95
C HIS A 317 -28.00 3.86 2.89
N SER A 318 -26.85 3.22 2.65
CA SER A 318 -26.61 2.26 1.56
C SER A 318 -25.70 1.08 1.98
N PRO A 319 -26.14 0.17 2.88
CA PRO A 319 -25.28 -0.87 3.45
C PRO A 319 -24.64 -1.81 2.42
N GLN A 320 -25.28 -2.03 1.27
CA GLN A 320 -24.70 -2.85 0.19
C GLN A 320 -23.48 -2.19 -0.45
N ASP A 321 -23.49 -0.87 -0.59
CA ASP A 321 -22.37 -0.10 -1.16
C ASP A 321 -21.20 -0.07 -0.18
N ALA A 322 -21.49 0.12 1.12
CA ALA A 322 -20.50 0.01 2.18
C ALA A 322 -19.80 -1.36 2.18
N GLN A 323 -20.57 -2.46 2.07
CA GLN A 323 -20.03 -3.82 2.01
C GLN A 323 -19.09 -3.99 0.82
N LYS A 324 -19.53 -3.58 -0.38
CA LYS A 324 -18.71 -3.68 -1.59
C LYS A 324 -17.41 -2.88 -1.46
N LYS A 325 -17.50 -1.64 -0.97
CA LYS A 325 -16.35 -0.76 -0.76
C LYS A 325 -15.34 -1.37 0.21
N LEU A 326 -15.84 -2.02 1.27
CA LEU A 326 -15.02 -2.69 2.28
C LEU A 326 -14.28 -3.88 1.68
N ASP A 327 -14.99 -4.72 0.92
CA ASP A 327 -14.39 -5.88 0.26
C ASP A 327 -13.31 -5.46 -0.74
N ASP A 328 -13.57 -4.43 -1.56
CA ASP A 328 -12.59 -3.88 -2.51
C ASP A 328 -11.34 -3.34 -1.80
N THR A 329 -11.54 -2.62 -0.70
CA THR A 329 -10.46 -2.07 0.14
C THR A 329 -9.61 -3.17 0.76
N ILE A 330 -10.24 -4.19 1.35
CA ILE A 330 -9.54 -5.34 1.96
C ILE A 330 -8.75 -6.11 0.89
N ASN A 331 -9.35 -6.36 -0.28
CA ASN A 331 -8.70 -7.06 -1.38
C ASN A 331 -7.48 -6.30 -1.89
N LYS A 332 -7.59 -4.99 -2.09
CA LYS A 332 -6.46 -4.12 -2.47
C LYS A 332 -5.35 -4.15 -1.44
N HIS A 333 -5.69 -4.11 -0.14
CA HIS A 333 -4.69 -4.15 0.92
C HIS A 333 -3.99 -5.52 1.01
N ARG A 334 -4.73 -6.62 0.84
CA ARG A 334 -4.15 -7.96 0.78
C ARG A 334 -3.12 -8.06 -0.34
N GLN A 335 -3.47 -7.59 -1.54
CA GLN A 335 -2.55 -7.54 -2.68
C GLN A 335 -1.27 -6.76 -2.34
N GLN A 336 -1.39 -5.57 -1.74
CA GLN A 336 -0.23 -4.77 -1.33
C GLN A 336 0.66 -5.47 -0.29
N PHE A 337 0.05 -6.17 0.68
CA PHE A 337 0.79 -6.85 1.74
C PHE A 337 1.54 -8.08 1.19
N GLU A 338 0.93 -8.80 0.26
CA GLU A 338 1.56 -9.90 -0.48
C GLU A 338 2.74 -9.38 -1.31
N SER A 339 2.59 -8.27 -2.02
CA SER A 339 3.70 -7.61 -2.75
C SER A 339 4.86 -7.21 -1.82
N LYS A 340 4.58 -6.66 -0.63
CA LYS A 340 5.63 -6.27 0.34
C LYS A 340 6.35 -7.47 0.95
N ARG A 341 5.59 -8.52 1.31
CA ARG A 341 6.16 -9.77 1.82
C ARG A 341 7.08 -10.41 0.77
N TRP A 342 6.72 -10.29 -0.50
CA TRP A 342 7.54 -10.72 -1.63
C TRP A 342 8.86 -9.95 -1.71
N VAL A 343 8.86 -8.61 -1.63
CA VAL A 343 10.12 -7.82 -1.62
C VAL A 343 11.04 -8.26 -0.49
N HIS A 344 10.51 -8.45 0.72
CA HIS A 344 11.30 -8.89 1.85
C HIS A 344 11.84 -10.32 1.71
N GLN A 345 11.06 -11.24 1.12
CA GLN A 345 11.53 -12.59 0.84
C GLN A 345 12.67 -12.56 -0.20
N PHE A 346 12.52 -11.75 -1.25
CA PHE A 346 13.55 -11.55 -2.26
C PHE A 346 14.84 -10.96 -1.68
N GLU A 347 14.75 -9.96 -0.81
CA GLU A 347 15.89 -9.40 -0.06
C GLU A 347 16.57 -10.43 0.85
N SER A 348 15.78 -11.29 1.51
CA SER A 348 16.29 -12.38 2.34
C SER A 348 16.99 -13.46 1.52
N ASP A 349 16.45 -13.81 0.35
CA ASP A 349 17.03 -14.79 -0.57
C ASP A 349 18.33 -14.25 -1.18
N LEU A 350 18.42 -12.94 -1.42
CA LEU A 350 19.65 -12.24 -1.77
C LEU A 350 20.67 -12.28 -0.62
N ALA A 351 20.24 -12.16 0.64
CA ALA A 351 21.12 -12.24 1.82
C ALA A 351 21.70 -13.65 2.06
N GLY A 352 21.09 -14.69 1.47
CA GLY A 352 21.59 -16.07 1.45
C GLY A 352 22.62 -16.36 0.34
N LEU A 353 22.92 -15.39 -0.54
CA LEU A 353 23.97 -15.53 -1.54
C LEU A 353 25.37 -15.53 -0.90
N SER A 354 26.30 -16.27 -1.49
CA SER A 354 27.68 -16.41 -0.99
C SER A 354 28.35 -15.05 -0.80
N GLU A 355 29.23 -14.95 0.19
CA GLU A 355 29.97 -13.74 0.57
C GLU A 355 30.68 -13.08 -0.63
N SER A 356 31.06 -13.84 -1.67
CA SER A 356 31.60 -13.27 -2.91
C SER A 356 30.58 -12.48 -3.73
N LYS A 357 29.33 -12.96 -3.87
CA LYS A 357 28.26 -12.26 -4.61
C LYS A 357 27.71 -11.08 -3.81
N ARG A 358 27.71 -11.20 -2.48
CA ARG A 358 27.36 -10.10 -1.57
C ARG A 358 28.42 -8.99 -1.60
N ASN A 359 29.71 -9.34 -1.56
CA ASN A 359 30.81 -8.38 -1.68
C ASN A 359 30.87 -7.73 -3.08
N GLU A 360 30.46 -8.43 -4.13
CA GLU A 360 30.40 -7.87 -5.49
C GLU A 360 29.25 -6.86 -5.62
N LEU A 361 28.07 -7.16 -5.06
CA LEU A 361 26.94 -6.21 -4.98
C LEU A 361 27.20 -5.04 -4.02
N GLU A 362 27.84 -5.27 -2.87
CA GLU A 362 28.22 -4.23 -1.92
C GLU A 362 29.35 -3.34 -2.47
N ARG A 363 30.27 -3.89 -3.29
CA ARG A 363 31.29 -3.10 -4.00
C ARG A 363 30.66 -2.18 -5.05
N VAL A 364 29.71 -2.70 -5.84
CA VAL A 364 28.97 -1.91 -6.84
C VAL A 364 28.12 -0.82 -6.15
N LEU A 365 27.48 -1.13 -5.01
CA LEU A 365 26.74 -0.14 -4.21
C LEU A 365 27.64 0.90 -3.52
N ALA A 366 28.86 0.55 -3.15
CA ALA A 366 29.84 1.47 -2.56
C ALA A 366 30.48 2.40 -3.60
N GLU A 367 30.73 1.89 -4.81
CA GLU A 367 31.24 2.68 -5.95
C GLU A 367 30.17 3.67 -6.44
N LEU A 368 28.89 3.28 -6.46
CA LEU A 368 27.76 4.17 -6.76
C LEU A 368 27.56 5.27 -5.71
N LYS A 369 27.85 5.00 -4.43
CA LYS A 369 27.80 6.03 -3.38
C LYS A 369 28.99 6.98 -3.44
N ALA A 370 30.16 6.51 -3.86
CA ALA A 370 31.35 7.33 -4.03
C ALA A 370 31.26 8.24 -5.27
N SER A 371 30.50 7.87 -6.30
CA SER A 371 30.30 8.68 -7.51
C SER A 371 29.23 9.78 -7.34
N ASP A 372 28.22 9.57 -6.48
CA ASP A 372 27.22 10.59 -6.15
C ASP A 372 27.78 11.75 -5.29
N GLU A 373 28.79 11.49 -4.44
CA GLU A 373 29.47 12.55 -3.68
C GLU A 373 30.44 13.39 -4.56
N ALA A 374 30.76 12.92 -5.77
CA ALA A 374 31.66 13.59 -6.70
C ALA A 374 30.95 14.44 -7.80
N SER A 375 29.65 14.24 -8.05
CA SER A 375 28.92 14.87 -9.17
C SER A 375 28.16 16.17 -8.81
N GLY A 376 28.33 16.67 -7.58
CA GLY A 376 27.75 17.92 -7.12
C GLY A 376 28.60 19.18 -7.37
N ASN A 377 29.19 19.41 -8.55
CA ASN A 377 29.59 20.77 -8.94
C ASN A 377 29.79 21.01 -10.44
N GLU A 378 29.19 22.11 -10.90
CA GLU A 378 29.33 22.82 -12.20
C GLU A 378 28.72 22.12 -13.44
N GLY A 379 27.80 22.71 -14.20
CA GLY A 379 27.52 24.13 -14.40
C GLY A 379 27.51 24.43 -15.89
N ALA A 380 26.31 24.49 -16.47
CA ALA A 380 26.00 24.66 -17.89
C ALA A 380 26.85 25.67 -18.68
N LYS A 381 27.13 25.36 -19.96
CA LYS A 381 27.07 26.35 -21.06
C LYS A 381 26.60 25.73 -22.38
N PRO A 382 25.66 26.39 -23.11
CA PRO A 382 25.15 25.92 -24.38
C PRO A 382 26.05 26.37 -25.55
N ARG A 383 26.16 25.55 -26.60
CA ARG A 383 26.74 25.96 -27.89
C ARG A 383 25.68 25.92 -28.99
N GLU A 384 25.48 27.08 -29.59
CA GLU A 384 24.78 27.30 -30.86
C GLU A 384 25.67 26.98 -32.07
N GLY A 385 25.04 26.52 -33.16
CA GLY A 385 25.46 26.63 -34.57
C GLY A 385 26.55 25.63 -35.02
N ILE A 386 26.44 24.90 -36.14
CA ILE A 386 25.61 24.96 -37.36
C ILE A 386 25.36 23.52 -37.81
#